data_AF-A0AAW0BV51-F1
#
_entry.id   AF-A0AAW0BV51-F1
#
_cell.length_a   1.000
_cell.length_b   1.000
_cell.length_c   1.000
_cell.angle_alpha   90.00
_cell.angle_beta   90.00
_cell.angle_gamma   90.00
#
_symmetry.space_group_name_H-M   'P 1'
#
loop_
_entity.id
_entity.type
_entity.pdbx_description
1 polymer ?
#
loop_
_entity_poly.entity_id
_entity_poly.type
_entity_poly.pdbx_seq_one_letter_code
_entity_poly.pdbx_strand_id
1 'polypeptide(L)'
;MTIFIYSHSGFLSAEGKPVEEHPWKTLEQGAATIMTAAFDTRLEDKGGAFLSDCNIKDAAAHSTDPATAVKLWAVTEKIVGEKFDF
;
A
#
# COMPACT_ATOMS: atom_id res chain seq x y z
N MET A 1 21.26 6.63 -23.60
CA MET A 1 20.11 5.94 -24.23
C MET A 1 18.87 6.51 -23.59
N THR A 2 18.30 7.50 -24.26
CA THR A 2 17.36 8.48 -23.73
C THR A 2 15.96 7.87 -23.64
N ILE A 3 15.31 8.03 -22.49
CA ILE A 3 13.96 7.54 -22.20
C ILE A 3 12.97 8.38 -23.03
N PHE A 4 12.64 7.92 -24.23
CA PHE A 4 11.64 8.52 -25.13
C PHE A 4 10.38 7.65 -25.24
N ILE A 5 9.81 7.20 -24.12
CA ILE A 5 8.58 6.37 -24.14
C ILE A 5 7.41 6.87 -23.28
N TYR A 6 7.48 8.07 -22.69
CA TYR A 6 6.35 8.64 -21.93
C TYR A 6 5.83 9.93 -22.56
N SER A 7 5.08 9.85 -23.66
CA SER A 7 4.43 11.05 -24.25
C SER A 7 2.95 10.89 -24.62
N HIS A 8 2.27 9.77 -24.33
CA HIS A 8 0.88 9.58 -24.80
C HIS A 8 -0.12 9.02 -23.78
N SER A 9 0.12 9.18 -22.48
CA SER A 9 -0.92 8.92 -21.46
C SER A 9 -1.26 10.23 -20.76
N GLY A 10 -2.09 11.04 -21.43
CA GLY A 10 -2.59 12.30 -20.88
C GLY A 10 -3.68 12.02 -19.87
N PHE A 11 -3.37 12.20 -18.59
CA PHE A 11 -4.37 12.16 -17.55
C PHE A 11 -5.20 13.44 -17.63
N LEU A 12 -6.51 13.28 -17.54
CA LEU A 12 -7.46 14.37 -17.65
C LEU A 12 -7.95 14.75 -16.25
N SER A 13 -8.04 16.06 -16.00
CA SER A 13 -8.79 16.63 -14.87
C SER A 13 -10.27 16.24 -14.97
N ALA A 14 -11.06 16.47 -13.90
CA ALA A 14 -12.50 16.23 -13.91
C ALA A 14 -13.21 17.00 -15.04
N GLU A 15 -12.60 18.10 -15.50
CA GLU A 15 -13.04 18.96 -16.59
C GLU A 15 -12.54 18.51 -17.98
N GLY A 16 -11.88 17.36 -18.08
CA GLY A 16 -11.38 16.81 -19.34
C GLY A 16 -10.12 17.50 -19.88
N LYS A 17 -9.47 18.37 -19.11
CA LYS A 17 -8.23 19.07 -19.53
C LYS A 17 -6.99 18.25 -19.16
N PRO A 18 -5.94 18.23 -20.00
CA PRO A 18 -4.66 17.62 -19.64
C PRO A 18 -4.14 18.22 -18.33
N VAL A 19 -3.77 17.36 -17.38
CA VAL A 19 -3.15 17.79 -16.13
C VAL A 19 -1.67 18.07 -16.41
N GLU A 20 -1.26 19.34 -16.34
CA GLU A 20 0.14 19.76 -16.58
C GLU A 20 1.10 19.26 -15.48
N GLU A 21 0.66 19.27 -14.23
CA GLU A 21 1.41 18.76 -13.08
C GLU A 21 0.72 17.55 -12.48
N HIS A 22 1.36 16.40 -12.62
CA HIS A 22 0.86 15.16 -12.10
C HIS A 22 1.01 15.08 -10.57
N PRO A 23 -0.04 14.67 -9.82
CA PRO A 23 0.04 14.51 -8.36
C PRO A 23 0.76 13.21 -7.95
N TRP A 24 1.79 12.79 -8.70
CA TRP A 24 2.60 11.64 -8.31
C TRP A 24 3.39 11.98 -7.07
N LYS A 25 3.40 11.04 -6.11
CA LYS A 25 4.32 11.11 -4.99
C LYS A 25 5.75 11.03 -5.51
N THR A 26 6.66 11.76 -4.86
CA THR A 26 8.09 11.51 -5.03
C THR A 26 8.46 10.13 -4.48
N LEU A 27 9.64 9.63 -4.84
CA LEU A 27 10.14 8.34 -4.32
C LEU A 27 10.23 8.36 -2.79
N GLU A 28 10.67 9.48 -2.23
CA GLU A 28 10.80 9.69 -0.78
C GLU A 28 9.41 9.66 -0.12
N GLN A 29 8.42 10.33 -0.71
CA GLN A 29 7.03 10.31 -0.23
C GLN A 29 6.41 8.92 -0.32
N GLY A 30 6.76 8.13 -1.34
CA GLY A 30 6.34 6.73 -1.47
C GLY A 30 6.95 5.84 -0.37
N ALA A 31 8.24 6.01 -0.07
CA ALA A 31 8.95 5.23 0.94
C ALA A 31 8.60 5.62 2.39
N ALA A 32 8.15 6.86 2.62
CA ALA A 32 7.93 7.40 3.96
C ALA A 32 6.97 6.58 4.83
N THR A 33 5.92 5.98 4.24
CA THR A 33 4.94 5.20 5.02
C THR A 33 5.57 3.92 5.59
N ILE A 34 6.49 3.28 4.85
CA ILE A 34 7.22 2.10 5.33
C ILE A 34 8.17 2.49 6.46
N MET A 35 8.89 3.60 6.32
CA MET A 35 9.78 4.11 7.37
C MET A 35 9.01 4.44 8.65
N THR A 36 7.82 5.03 8.50
CA THR A 36 6.93 5.32 9.64
C THR A 36 6.49 4.02 10.32
N ALA A 37 6.01 3.03 9.56
CA ALA A 37 5.59 1.75 10.11
C ALA A 37 6.72 1.00 10.86
N ALA A 38 7.97 1.16 10.41
CA ALA A 38 9.12 0.47 10.98
C ALA A 38 9.71 1.13 12.23
N PHE A 39 9.70 2.48 12.31
CA PHE A 39 10.49 3.22 13.31
C PHE A 39 9.68 4.17 14.20
N ASP A 40 8.43 4.44 13.88
CA ASP A 40 7.64 5.40 14.65
C ASP A 40 7.17 4.80 15.98
N THR A 41 7.79 5.25 17.07
CA THR A 41 7.46 4.84 18.45
C THR A 41 5.98 5.03 18.82
N ARG A 42 5.24 5.88 18.11
CA ARG A 42 3.79 6.05 18.31
C ARG A 42 2.97 4.82 17.91
N LEU A 43 3.57 3.85 17.23
CA LEU A 43 2.93 2.64 16.72
C LEU A 43 3.23 1.38 17.55
N GLU A 44 4.04 1.47 18.60
CA GLU A 44 4.49 0.31 19.40
C GLU A 44 3.33 -0.56 19.92
N ASP A 45 2.20 0.05 20.27
CA ASP A 45 0.99 -0.64 20.75
C ASP A 45 -0.12 -0.78 19.68
N LYS A 46 0.19 -0.47 18.42
CA LYS A 46 -0.77 -0.42 17.29
C LYS A 46 -0.55 -1.55 16.27
N GLY A 47 -0.08 -2.71 16.73
CA GLY A 47 0.12 -3.89 15.88
C GLY A 47 -1.15 -4.24 15.08
N GLY A 48 -0.98 -4.46 13.77
CA GLY A 48 -2.09 -4.78 12.85
C GLY A 48 -2.85 -3.56 12.28
N ALA A 49 -2.48 -2.33 12.65
CA ALA A 49 -3.07 -1.14 12.06
C ALA A 49 -2.70 -0.97 10.58
N PHE A 50 -3.63 -0.43 9.79
CA PHE A 50 -3.39 -0.05 8.40
C PHE A 50 -2.88 1.40 8.32
N LEU A 51 -1.81 1.60 7.55
CA LEU A 51 -1.21 2.92 7.35
C LEU A 51 -1.40 3.41 5.91
N SER A 52 -1.72 4.69 5.78
CA SER A 52 -1.80 5.40 4.52
C SER A 52 -1.31 6.84 4.73
N ASP A 53 -0.35 7.25 3.92
CA ASP A 53 0.29 8.57 4.03
C ASP A 53 0.90 8.82 5.43
N CYS A 54 1.63 7.84 5.95
CA CYS A 54 2.24 7.88 7.30
C CYS A 54 1.25 8.01 8.47
N ASN A 55 -0.05 7.84 8.24
CA ASN A 55 -1.08 7.93 9.26
C ASN A 55 -1.87 6.62 9.37
N ILE A 56 -2.37 6.32 10.56
CA ILE A 56 -3.32 5.22 10.75
C ILE A 56 -4.64 5.60 10.08
N LYS A 57 -5.17 4.71 9.25
CA LYS A 57 -6.48 4.86 8.60
C LYS A 57 -7.27 3.55 8.70
N ASP A 58 -8.57 3.64 8.44
CA ASP A 58 -9.41 2.45 8.35
C ASP A 58 -9.02 1.61 7.13
N ALA A 59 -8.87 0.31 7.37
CA ALA A 59 -8.69 -0.65 6.30
C ALA A 59 -10.00 -0.81 5.50
N ALA A 60 -9.89 -1.28 4.25
CA ALA A 60 -11.08 -1.53 3.44
C ALA A 60 -11.97 -2.59 4.12
N ALA A 61 -13.29 -2.44 4.08
CA ALA A 61 -14.21 -3.32 4.80
C ALA A 61 -13.97 -4.82 4.53
N HIS A 62 -13.69 -5.18 3.27
CA HIS A 62 -13.41 -6.57 2.86
C HIS A 62 -12.08 -7.14 3.37
N SER A 63 -11.18 -6.29 3.89
CA SER A 63 -9.85 -6.67 4.38
C SER A 63 -9.81 -6.88 5.90
N THR A 64 -10.92 -6.67 6.60
CA THR A 64 -10.99 -6.71 8.07
C THR A 64 -11.56 -8.00 8.65
N ASP A 65 -12.06 -8.93 7.82
CA ASP A 65 -12.66 -10.19 8.30
C ASP A 65 -11.57 -11.18 8.77
N PRO A 66 -11.51 -11.53 10.07
CA PRO A 66 -10.52 -12.46 10.60
C PRO A 66 -10.69 -13.88 10.07
N ALA A 67 -11.93 -14.30 9.77
CA ALA A 67 -12.18 -15.65 9.27
C ALA A 67 -11.62 -15.84 7.86
N THR A 68 -11.72 -14.81 7.02
CA THR A 68 -11.09 -14.79 5.70
C THR A 68 -9.56 -14.80 5.81
N ALA A 69 -8.97 -14.04 6.75
CA ALA A 69 -7.53 -14.05 6.99
C ALA A 69 -7.00 -15.45 7.37
N VAL A 70 -7.68 -16.15 8.29
CA VAL A 70 -7.32 -17.52 8.70
C VAL A 70 -7.43 -18.52 7.54
N LYS A 71 -8.49 -18.42 6.72
CA LYS A 71 -8.64 -19.26 5.53
C LYS A 71 -7.52 -19.01 4.52
N LEU A 72 -7.19 -17.74 4.28
CA LEU A 72 -6.13 -17.36 3.36
C LEU A 72 -4.77 -17.90 3.84
N TRP A 73 -4.49 -17.78 5.14
CA TRP A 73 -3.27 -18.32 5.75
C TRP A 73 -3.12 -19.83 5.48
N ALA A 74 -4.16 -20.61 5.80
CA ALA A 74 -4.14 -22.05 5.64
C ALA A 74 -4.00 -22.50 4.17
N VAL A 75 -4.48 -21.71 3.20
CA VAL A 75 -4.30 -21.98 1.77
C VAL A 75 -2.86 -21.66 1.36
N THR A 76 -2.31 -20.54 1.79
CA THR A 76 -0.92 -20.15 1.48
C THR A 76 0.08 -21.18 2.01
N GLU A 77 -0.09 -21.67 3.24
CA GLU A 77 0.75 -22.75 3.79
C GLU A 77 0.74 -24.01 2.93
N LYS A 78 -0.42 -24.39 2.38
CA LYS A 78 -0.52 -25.54 1.46
C LYS A 78 0.20 -25.29 0.13
N ILE A 79 0.15 -24.06 -0.37
CA ILE A 79 0.79 -23.66 -1.63
C ILE A 79 2.31 -23.63 -1.48
N VAL A 80 2.80 -23.06 -0.38
CA VAL A 80 4.23 -22.95 -0.08
C VAL A 80 4.80 -24.29 0.40
N GLY A 81 3.97 -25.16 0.98
CA GLY A 81 4.40 -26.46 1.50
C GLY A 81 5.05 -26.39 2.89
N GLU A 82 4.85 -25.28 3.60
CA GLU A 82 5.42 -25.00 4.92
C GLU A 82 4.32 -24.65 5.92
N LYS A 83 4.53 -25.04 7.18
CA LYS A 83 3.67 -24.66 8.31
C LYS A 83 4.40 -23.65 9.15
N PHE A 84 3.70 -22.59 9.51
CA PHE A 84 4.24 -21.57 10.40
C PHE A 84 3.50 -21.61 11.73
N ASP A 85 4.15 -22.20 12.73
CA ASP A 85 3.70 -22.21 14.11
C ASP A 85 4.35 -21.02 14.82
N PHE A 86 3.55 -20.01 15.19
CA PHE A 86 3.99 -18.81 15.91
C PHE A 86 3.50 -18.81 17.35
#